data_AF-A0A2V7NP36-F1
#
_entry.id   AF-A0A2V7NP36-F1
#
_cell.length_a   1.000
_cell.length_b   1.000
_cell.length_c   1.000
_cell.angle_alpha   90.00
_cell.angle_beta   90.00
_cell.angle_gamma   90.00
#
_symmetry.space_group_name_H-M   'P 1'
#
loop_
_entity.id
_entity.type
_entity.pdbx_description
1 polymer ?
#
loop_
_entity_poly.entity_id
_entity_poly.type
_entity_poly.pdbx_seq_one_letter_code
_entity_poly.pdbx_strand_id
1 'polypeptide(L)'
;MLDIKGATWDVVDPQLGALVSAFEYMIGGSDWSLVGLHNIVLFEQKGTGVIWPMAYDFDWSGIVWTRYSFPDSRLPITSVRQRLYRGICRTPEEWAPILAKFQAKKTELYAVYDSVPELDPKYVKQTRQYLDEFFDVISNPRKMKREMIDTCRPGV
;
A
#
# COMPACT_ATOMS: atom_id res chain seq x y z
N MET A 1 -0.97 19.50 -9.36
CA MET A 1 0.05 18.43 -9.39
C MET A 1 1.40 19.11 -9.28
N LEU A 2 2.19 18.73 -8.27
CA LEU A 2 3.53 19.26 -8.06
C LEU A 2 4.53 18.26 -8.63
N ASP A 3 5.48 18.73 -9.46
CA ASP A 3 6.63 17.94 -9.92
C ASP A 3 7.83 18.27 -9.03
N ILE A 4 7.87 17.63 -7.86
CA ILE A 4 8.98 17.74 -6.91
C ILE A 4 9.92 16.57 -7.19
N LYS A 5 10.87 16.75 -8.11
CA LYS A 5 11.88 15.73 -8.39
C LYS A 5 12.67 15.42 -7.12
N GLY A 6 12.70 14.16 -6.72
CA GLY A 6 13.36 13.71 -5.49
C GLY A 6 12.56 13.97 -4.22
N ALA A 7 11.23 14.01 -4.31
CA ALA A 7 10.36 14.11 -3.13
C ALA A 7 10.66 13.00 -2.13
N THR A 8 10.90 13.38 -0.89
CA THR A 8 11.17 12.46 0.22
C THR A 8 10.00 12.42 1.19
N TRP A 9 9.95 11.40 2.02
CA TRP A 9 8.84 11.19 2.96
C TRP A 9 8.64 12.32 3.98
N ASP A 10 9.64 13.18 4.21
CA ASP A 10 9.57 14.34 5.10
C ASP A 10 8.84 15.56 4.50
N VAL A 11 8.63 15.61 3.18
CA VAL A 11 7.92 16.73 2.55
C VAL A 11 6.42 16.51 2.43
N VAL A 12 5.94 15.28 2.67
CA VAL A 12 4.53 14.91 2.57
C VAL A 12 3.88 14.81 3.94
N ASP A 13 2.56 14.97 3.99
CA ASP A 13 1.78 14.75 5.19
C ASP A 13 2.08 13.34 5.75
N PRO A 14 2.58 13.25 6.98
CA PRO A 14 3.04 11.99 7.54
C PRO A 14 1.92 10.96 7.64
N GLN A 15 0.71 11.38 8.00
CA GLN A 15 -0.42 10.47 8.23
C GLN A 15 -0.97 9.93 6.91
N LEU A 16 -1.07 10.78 5.87
CA LEU A 16 -1.48 10.34 4.54
C LEU A 16 -0.40 9.51 3.85
N GLY A 17 0.88 9.85 4.02
CA GLY A 17 1.99 9.04 3.52
C GLY A 17 1.97 7.62 4.10
N ALA A 18 1.70 7.49 5.41
CA ALA A 18 1.53 6.19 6.06
C ALA A 18 0.27 5.46 5.60
N LEU A 19 -0.85 6.17 5.40
CA LEU A 19 -2.09 5.58 4.89
C LEU A 19 -1.91 4.99 3.48
N VAL A 20 -1.31 5.76 2.56
CA VAL A 20 -0.99 5.29 1.19
C VAL A 20 -0.03 4.10 1.25
N SER A 21 1.02 4.20 2.07
CA SER A 21 2.00 3.11 2.24
C SER A 21 1.36 1.80 2.71
N ALA A 22 0.45 1.87 3.69
CA ALA A 22 -0.27 0.69 4.17
C ALA A 22 -1.30 0.17 3.14
N PHE A 23 -1.94 1.07 2.38
CA PHE A 23 -2.86 0.69 1.31
C PHE A 23 -2.14 -0.05 0.19
N GLU A 24 -1.02 0.48 -0.29
CA GLU A 24 -0.18 -0.17 -1.30
C GLU A 24 0.30 -1.55 -0.83
N TYR A 25 0.74 -1.64 0.44
CA TYR A 25 1.11 -2.92 1.03
C TYR A 25 -0.08 -3.90 1.10
N MET A 26 -1.27 -3.43 1.48
CA MET A 26 -2.50 -4.25 1.53
C MET A 26 -2.80 -4.89 0.18
N ILE A 27 -2.77 -4.10 -0.89
CA ILE A 27 -3.06 -4.55 -2.24
C ILE A 27 -1.89 -5.29 -2.91
N GLY A 28 -0.70 -5.29 -2.29
CA GLY A 28 0.50 -5.87 -2.88
C GLY A 28 1.01 -5.06 -4.07
N GLY A 29 0.87 -3.74 -4.03
CA GLY A 29 1.38 -2.81 -5.02
C GLY A 29 2.89 -2.65 -4.87
N SER A 30 3.62 -3.00 -5.93
CA SER A 30 5.09 -2.87 -5.98
C SER A 30 5.57 -1.90 -7.05
N ASP A 31 4.70 -1.52 -7.99
CA ASP A 31 4.98 -0.61 -9.09
C ASP A 31 4.62 0.84 -8.73
N TRP A 32 5.24 1.37 -7.69
CA TRP A 32 5.10 2.78 -7.30
C TRP A 32 6.37 3.27 -6.59
N SER A 33 6.57 4.59 -6.60
CA SER A 33 7.67 5.24 -5.87
C SER A 33 7.34 6.71 -5.61
N LEU A 34 7.42 7.13 -4.34
CA LEU A 34 7.34 8.54 -3.96
C LEU A 34 8.50 9.34 -4.58
N VAL A 35 9.73 8.87 -4.38
CA VAL A 35 10.95 9.56 -4.84
C VAL A 35 10.99 9.66 -6.37
N GLY A 36 10.59 8.59 -7.05
CA GLY A 36 10.52 8.53 -8.50
C GLY A 36 9.26 9.16 -9.11
N LEU A 37 8.30 9.60 -8.29
CA LEU A 37 6.96 10.04 -8.73
C LEU A 37 6.29 9.08 -9.72
N HIS A 38 6.50 7.78 -9.50
CA HIS A 38 5.93 6.70 -10.33
C HIS A 38 4.65 6.20 -9.68
N ASN A 39 3.54 6.22 -10.42
CA ASN A 39 2.20 5.81 -9.97
C ASN A 39 1.75 6.49 -8.66
N ILE A 40 2.21 7.73 -8.47
CA ILE A 40 1.84 8.59 -7.34
C ILE A 40 1.86 10.05 -7.76
N VAL A 41 0.93 10.84 -7.24
CA VAL A 41 0.82 12.28 -7.46
C VAL A 41 0.89 13.02 -6.14
N LEU A 42 1.59 14.16 -6.15
CA LEU A 42 1.65 15.10 -5.04
C LEU A 42 0.79 16.33 -5.32
N PHE A 43 0.06 16.77 -4.30
CA PHE A 43 -0.77 17.97 -4.36
C PHE A 43 -0.70 18.73 -3.05
N GLU A 44 -0.64 20.06 -3.13
CA GLU A 44 -0.72 20.90 -1.95
C GLU A 44 -2.19 21.02 -1.52
N GLN A 45 -2.45 20.81 -0.24
CA GLN A 45 -3.71 21.23 0.36
C GLN A 45 -3.78 22.76 0.32
N LYS A 46 -4.74 23.26 -0.44
CA LYS A 46 -4.84 24.68 -0.80
C LYS A 46 -4.69 25.60 0.42
N GLY A 47 -3.63 26.41 0.41
CA GLY A 47 -3.41 27.46 1.39
C GLY A 47 -2.83 27.00 2.73
N THR A 48 -2.43 25.73 2.87
CA THR A 48 -1.79 25.21 4.10
C THR A 48 -0.31 24.90 3.91
N GLY A 49 0.17 24.77 2.67
CA GLY A 49 1.52 24.29 2.36
C GLY A 49 1.74 22.80 2.64
N VAL A 50 0.71 22.07 3.09
CA VAL A 50 0.80 20.63 3.38
C VAL A 50 0.69 19.84 2.08
N ILE A 51 1.65 18.97 1.81
CA ILE A 51 1.67 18.15 0.59
C ILE A 51 1.01 16.79 0.84
N TRP A 52 0.01 16.43 0.05
CA TRP A 52 -0.68 15.15 0.13
C TRP A 52 -0.20 14.22 -0.99
N PRO A 53 0.14 12.95 -0.66
CA PRO A 53 0.38 11.91 -1.64
C PRO A 53 -0.91 11.15 -2.00
N MET A 54 -1.07 10.81 -3.28
CA MET A 54 -2.11 9.89 -3.75
C MET A 54 -1.55 8.96 -4.81
N ALA A 55 -1.58 7.66 -4.51
CA ALA A 55 -1.21 6.62 -5.47
C ALA A 55 -2.33 6.41 -6.51
N TYR A 56 -1.95 5.95 -7.69
CA TYR A 56 -2.86 5.62 -8.80
C TYR A 56 -2.28 4.44 -9.60
N ASP A 57 -3.05 3.93 -10.56
CA ASP A 57 -2.65 2.80 -11.42
C ASP A 57 -2.35 1.49 -10.67
N PHE A 58 -3.41 0.90 -10.10
CA PHE A 58 -3.31 -0.25 -9.20
C PHE A 58 -3.35 -1.62 -9.91
N ASP A 59 -3.31 -1.66 -11.24
CA ASP A 59 -3.43 -2.91 -11.99
C ASP A 59 -2.22 -3.85 -11.77
N TRP A 60 -1.04 -3.28 -11.48
CA TRP A 60 0.20 -3.98 -11.16
C TRP A 60 0.33 -4.38 -9.68
N SER A 61 -0.74 -4.94 -9.13
CA SER A 61 -0.83 -5.31 -7.71
C SER A 61 -1.21 -6.77 -7.49
N GLY A 62 -0.76 -7.33 -6.37
CA GLY A 62 -1.06 -8.70 -5.97
C GLY A 62 -2.56 -8.96 -5.76
N ILE A 63 -3.36 -7.95 -5.40
CA ILE A 63 -4.80 -8.10 -5.21
C ILE A 63 -5.55 -8.23 -6.54
N VAL A 64 -5.11 -7.53 -7.59
CA VAL A 64 -5.71 -7.59 -8.93
C VAL A 64 -5.20 -8.83 -9.68
N TRP A 65 -3.90 -9.14 -9.54
CA TRP A 65 -3.27 -10.34 -10.10
C TRP A 65 -3.56 -10.55 -11.60
N THR A 66 -3.33 -9.50 -12.40
CA THR A 66 -3.55 -9.57 -13.85
C THR A 66 -2.59 -10.57 -14.50
N ARG A 67 -3.01 -11.17 -15.63
CA ARG A 67 -2.20 -12.17 -16.37
C ARG A 67 -0.91 -11.60 -16.95
N TYR A 68 -0.85 -10.30 -17.15
CA TYR A 68 0.31 -9.60 -17.72
C TYR A 68 1.23 -9.01 -16.67
N SER A 69 0.84 -9.03 -15.38
CA SER A 69 1.67 -8.53 -14.29
C SER A 69 2.80 -9.50 -13.96
N PHE A 70 3.99 -8.95 -13.76
CA PHE A 70 5.18 -9.66 -13.27
C PHE A 70 6.01 -8.70 -12.42
N PRO A 71 6.76 -9.20 -11.42
CA PRO A 71 7.57 -8.33 -10.59
C PRO A 71 8.70 -7.69 -11.41
N ASP A 72 9.02 -6.44 -11.10
CA ASP A 72 10.26 -5.83 -11.60
C ASP A 72 11.46 -6.68 -11.14
N SER A 73 12.34 -7.03 -12.08
CA SER A 73 13.49 -7.92 -11.84
C SER A 73 14.49 -7.39 -10.81
N ARG A 74 14.43 -6.11 -10.46
CA ARG A 74 15.26 -5.48 -9.43
C ARG A 74 14.73 -5.71 -8.02
N LEU A 75 13.49 -6.18 -7.88
CA LEU A 75 12.84 -6.41 -6.60
C LEU A 75 13.10 -7.83 -6.09
N PRO A 76 13.19 -8.03 -4.76
CA PRO A 76 13.44 -9.34 -4.16
C PRO A 76 12.17 -10.20 -4.07
N ILE A 77 11.33 -10.17 -5.12
CA ILE A 77 10.08 -10.94 -5.20
C ILE A 77 10.00 -11.66 -6.54
N THR A 78 9.43 -12.86 -6.53
CA THR A 78 9.27 -13.70 -7.73
C THR A 78 7.85 -13.72 -8.27
N SER A 79 6.92 -13.05 -7.58
CA SER A 79 5.54 -12.88 -8.00
C SER A 79 4.99 -11.56 -7.48
N VAL A 80 4.13 -10.88 -8.26
CA VAL A 80 3.38 -9.70 -7.78
C VAL A 80 2.46 -10.01 -6.60
N ARG A 81 2.16 -11.29 -6.36
CA ARG A 81 1.40 -11.75 -5.20
C ARG A 81 2.21 -11.64 -3.90
N GLN A 82 3.53 -11.64 -3.96
CA GLN A 82 4.38 -11.45 -2.79
C GLN A 82 4.39 -9.97 -2.41
N ARG A 83 3.89 -9.65 -1.21
CA ARG A 83 3.93 -8.27 -0.71
C ARG A 83 5.37 -7.85 -0.45
N LEU A 84 5.69 -6.63 -0.88
CA LEU A 84 6.95 -5.98 -0.59
C LEU A 84 6.64 -4.60 -0.01
N TYR A 85 7.09 -4.32 1.21
CA TYR A 85 6.91 -3.01 1.80
C TYR A 85 7.85 -1.98 1.14
N ARG A 86 7.29 -0.89 0.62
CA ARG A 86 8.00 0.18 -0.12
C ARG A 86 7.66 1.59 0.37
N GLY A 87 6.94 1.68 1.48
CA GLY A 87 6.43 2.94 2.00
C GLY A 87 7.33 3.59 3.04
N ILE A 88 6.79 4.61 3.70
CA ILE A 88 7.44 5.38 4.76
C ILE A 88 7.91 4.49 5.93
N CYS A 89 9.11 4.74 6.45
CA CYS A 89 9.58 4.12 7.69
C CYS A 89 8.86 4.72 8.91
N ARG A 90 8.38 3.87 9.82
CA ARG A 90 7.65 4.27 11.04
C ARG A 90 7.88 3.31 12.19
N THR A 91 7.76 3.83 13.42
CA THR A 91 7.74 3.00 14.63
C THR A 91 6.41 2.26 14.77
N PRO A 92 6.34 1.20 15.59
CA PRO A 92 5.07 0.52 15.90
C PRO A 92 3.98 1.49 16.42
N GLU A 93 4.37 2.46 17.24
CA GLU A 93 3.45 3.44 17.85
C GLU A 93 2.86 4.38 16.80
N GLU A 94 3.67 4.81 15.83
CA GLU A 94 3.21 5.65 14.73
C GLU A 94 2.29 4.90 13.76
N TRP A 95 2.50 3.59 13.60
CA TRP A 95 1.64 2.75 12.77
C TRP A 95 0.29 2.46 13.42
N ALA A 96 0.23 2.33 14.74
CA ALA A 96 -0.98 1.94 15.46
C ALA A 96 -2.25 2.73 15.03
N PRO A 97 -2.26 4.08 14.99
CA PRO A 97 -3.45 4.83 14.56
C PRO A 97 -3.80 4.63 13.08
N ILE A 98 -2.83 4.34 12.22
CA ILE A 98 -3.07 4.08 10.79
C ILE A 98 -3.69 2.70 10.61
N LEU A 99 -3.11 1.68 11.23
CA LEU A 99 -3.59 0.30 11.12
C LEU A 99 -4.98 0.12 11.77
N ALA A 100 -5.29 0.90 12.81
CA ALA A 100 -6.63 0.94 13.39
C ALA A 100 -7.71 1.36 12.35
N LYS A 101 -7.39 2.24 11.39
CA LYS A 101 -8.30 2.61 10.30
C LYS A 101 -8.61 1.43 9.40
N PHE A 102 -7.60 0.63 9.04
CA PHE A 102 -7.80 -0.58 8.24
C PHE A 102 -8.61 -1.63 8.99
N GLN A 103 -8.35 -1.83 10.29
CA GLN A 103 -9.14 -2.74 11.12
C GLN A 103 -10.60 -2.31 11.20
N ALA A 104 -10.87 -1.01 11.39
CA ALA A 104 -12.23 -0.47 11.41
C ALA A 104 -12.95 -0.64 10.05
N LYS A 105 -12.20 -0.64 8.94
CA LYS A 105 -12.73 -0.82 7.58
C LYS A 105 -12.72 -2.26 7.08
N LYS A 106 -12.30 -3.24 7.91
CA LYS A 106 -12.17 -4.64 7.51
C LYS A 106 -13.44 -5.17 6.86
N THR A 107 -14.60 -5.04 7.51
CA THR A 107 -15.87 -5.55 6.96
C THR A 107 -16.22 -4.89 5.62
N GLU A 108 -16.05 -3.57 5.51
CA GLU A 108 -16.35 -2.81 4.29
C GLU A 108 -15.43 -3.24 3.12
N LEU A 109 -14.14 -3.44 3.38
CA LEU A 109 -13.16 -3.88 2.37
C LEU A 109 -13.53 -5.24 1.76
N TYR A 110 -14.07 -6.16 2.55
CA TYR A 110 -14.51 -7.47 2.04
C TYR A 110 -15.83 -7.34 1.28
N ALA A 111 -16.73 -6.47 1.74
CA ALA A 111 -18.03 -6.23 1.12
C ALA A 111 -17.94 -5.61 -0.29
N VAL A 112 -16.85 -4.90 -0.63
CA VAL A 112 -16.59 -4.41 -2.00
C VAL A 112 -16.69 -5.53 -3.04
N TYR A 113 -16.22 -6.74 -2.70
CA TYR A 113 -16.27 -7.87 -3.64
C TYR A 113 -17.66 -8.50 -3.72
N ASP A 114 -18.47 -8.38 -2.66
CA ASP A 114 -19.87 -8.86 -2.69
C ASP A 114 -20.78 -7.92 -3.48
N SER A 115 -20.41 -6.65 -3.60
CA SER A 115 -21.18 -5.66 -4.34
C SER A 115 -21.00 -5.72 -5.86
N VAL A 116 -20.14 -6.61 -6.38
CA VAL A 116 -19.87 -6.78 -7.82
C VAL A 116 -20.18 -8.22 -8.21
N PRO A 117 -21.46 -8.55 -8.49
CA PRO A 117 -21.91 -9.93 -8.73
C PRO A 117 -21.29 -10.57 -9.98
N GLU A 118 -20.73 -9.79 -10.89
CA GLU A 118 -20.08 -10.24 -12.12
C GLU A 118 -18.68 -10.84 -11.90
N LEU A 119 -18.09 -10.67 -10.71
CA LEU A 119 -16.77 -11.22 -10.41
C LEU A 119 -16.81 -12.75 -10.34
N ASP A 120 -15.76 -13.39 -10.86
CA ASP A 120 -15.58 -14.84 -10.74
C ASP A 120 -15.53 -15.22 -9.24
N PRO A 121 -16.38 -16.15 -8.76
CA PRO A 121 -16.38 -16.59 -7.37
C PRO A 121 -15.01 -17.09 -6.89
N LYS A 122 -14.20 -17.68 -7.76
CA LYS A 122 -12.83 -18.11 -7.45
C LYS A 122 -11.92 -16.90 -7.23
N TYR A 123 -12.05 -15.86 -8.05
CA TYR A 123 -11.31 -14.60 -7.88
C TYR A 123 -11.68 -13.92 -6.56
N VAL A 124 -12.98 -13.83 -6.24
CA VAL A 124 -13.46 -13.29 -4.96
C VAL A 124 -12.88 -14.07 -3.79
N LYS A 125 -12.91 -15.40 -3.84
CA LYS A 125 -12.32 -16.26 -2.80
C LYS A 125 -10.82 -16.01 -2.62
N GLN A 126 -10.05 -15.98 -3.71
CA GLN A 126 -8.61 -15.74 -3.67
C GLN A 126 -8.27 -14.34 -3.14
N THR A 127 -9.08 -13.35 -3.49
CA THR A 127 -8.89 -11.97 -3.03
C THR A 127 -9.18 -11.83 -1.55
N ARG A 128 -10.24 -12.47 -1.04
CA ARG A 128 -10.52 -12.54 0.40
C ARG A 128 -9.38 -13.21 1.17
N GLN A 129 -8.85 -14.32 0.68
CA GLN A 129 -7.68 -14.97 1.27
C GLN A 129 -6.46 -14.04 1.26
N TYR A 130 -6.27 -13.26 0.19
CA TYR A 130 -5.20 -12.27 0.14
C TYR A 130 -5.39 -11.16 1.17
N LEU A 131 -6.61 -10.66 1.37
CA LEU A 131 -6.91 -9.70 2.43
C LEU A 131 -6.69 -10.30 3.82
N ASP A 132 -7.06 -11.57 4.03
CA ASP A 132 -6.84 -12.27 5.30
C ASP A 132 -5.35 -12.27 5.69
N GLU A 133 -4.46 -12.53 4.73
CA GLU A 133 -3.00 -12.45 4.94
C GLU A 133 -2.55 -11.05 5.36
N PHE A 134 -3.07 -9.99 4.73
CA PHE A 134 -2.77 -8.61 5.15
C PHE A 134 -3.23 -8.36 6.59
N PHE A 135 -4.46 -8.72 6.92
CA PHE A 135 -5.01 -8.54 8.26
C PHE A 135 -4.27 -9.37 9.31
N ASP A 136 -3.77 -10.55 8.97
CA ASP A 136 -2.90 -11.37 9.81
C ASP A 136 -1.53 -10.71 10.04
N VAL A 137 -0.94 -10.05 9.03
CA VAL A 137 0.30 -9.28 9.21
C VAL A 137 0.07 -8.11 10.16
N ILE A 138 -0.92 -7.26 9.90
CA ILE A 138 -1.10 -6.02 10.67
C ILE A 138 -1.71 -6.24 12.06
N SER A 139 -2.27 -7.41 12.35
CA SER A 139 -2.74 -7.79 13.70
C SER A 139 -1.70 -8.52 14.54
N ASN A 140 -0.56 -8.89 13.94
CA ASN A 140 0.51 -9.61 14.61
C ASN A 140 1.79 -8.75 14.69
N PRO A 141 2.17 -8.24 15.88
CA PRO A 141 3.32 -7.36 16.02
C PRO A 141 4.63 -7.93 15.48
N ARG A 142 4.85 -9.25 15.58
CA ARG A 142 6.07 -9.89 15.07
C ARG A 142 6.10 -9.93 13.56
N LYS A 143 4.95 -10.24 12.93
CA LYS A 143 4.83 -10.24 11.46
C LYS A 143 4.97 -8.82 10.93
N MET A 144 4.20 -7.88 11.47
CA MET A 144 4.28 -6.48 11.09
C MET A 144 5.71 -5.92 11.20
N LYS A 145 6.41 -6.19 12.32
CA LYS A 145 7.80 -5.77 12.49
C LYS A 145 8.68 -6.31 11.36
N ARG A 146 8.62 -7.61 11.09
CA ARG A 146 9.40 -8.26 10.04
C ARG A 146 9.07 -7.74 8.64
N GLU A 147 7.79 -7.56 8.34
CA GLU A 147 7.31 -7.29 6.98
C GLU A 147 7.36 -5.81 6.59
N MET A 148 7.15 -4.89 7.55
CA MET A 148 6.97 -3.46 7.27
C MET A 148 7.98 -2.55 7.99
N ILE A 149 8.51 -2.96 9.14
CA ILE A 149 9.42 -2.11 9.94
C ILE A 149 10.88 -2.43 9.60
N ASP A 150 11.26 -3.70 9.69
CA ASP A 150 12.64 -4.16 9.49
C ASP A 150 13.07 -4.08 8.01
N THR A 151 12.11 -4.06 7.10
CA THR A 151 12.32 -4.01 5.64
C THR A 151 12.19 -2.60 5.07
N CYS A 152 11.73 -1.62 5.86
CA CYS A 152 11.54 -0.26 5.39
C CYS A 152 12.90 0.35 4.98
N ARG A 153 12.89 1.21 3.95
CA ARG A 153 14.10 1.88 3.45
C ARG A 153 13.92 3.39 3.52
N PRO A 154 14.66 4.11 4.37
CA PRO A 154 14.60 5.57 4.40
C PRO A 154 15.04 6.16 3.05
N GLY A 155 14.25 7.08 2.50
CA GLY A 155 14.63 7.86 1.31
C GLY A 155 14.52 7.14 -0.04
N VAL A 156 13.74 6.06 -0.13
CA VAL A 156 13.41 5.35 -1.40
C VAL A 156 11.90 5.33 -1.61
#